data_AF-A0A5P9BHD9-F1
#
_entry.id   AF-A0A5P9BHD9-F1
#
_cell.length_a   1.000
_cell.length_b   1.000
_cell.length_c   1.000
_cell.angle_alpha   90.00
_cell.angle_beta   90.00
_cell.angle_gamma   90.00
#
_symmetry.space_group_name_H-M   'P 1'
#
loop_
_entity.id
_entity.type
_entity.pdbx_description
1 polymer ?
#
loop_
_entity_poly.entity_id
_entity_poly.type
_entity_poly.pdbx_seq_one_letter_code
_entity_poly.pdbx_strand_id
1 'polypeptide(L)'
;MIIHNTSLTYEALPTVYPLLNTPIFMWAIVIFTVLLLCWVLKKLWYIHSIPKMKAKEEGLAQAKLVFWLCIMGLVWKPLWIAAVIAIVTDWSKVQHWLKGARA
;
A
#
# COMPACT_ATOMS: atom_id res chain seq x y z
N MET A 1 40.59 0.36 39.11
CA MET A 1 40.32 1.81 39.05
C MET A 1 38.90 1.98 38.52
N ILE A 2 37.94 2.24 39.41
CA ILE A 2 36.57 2.61 39.02
C ILE A 2 36.63 4.12 38.77
N ILE A 3 36.58 4.53 37.51
CA ILE A 3 36.91 5.91 37.14
C ILE A 3 35.73 6.87 37.43
N HIS A 4 34.48 6.38 37.49
CA HIS A 4 33.33 7.13 38.00
C HIS A 4 32.30 6.22 38.68
N ASN A 5 31.75 6.64 39.83
CA ASN A 5 30.53 6.05 40.40
C ASN A 5 29.34 6.52 39.55
N THR A 6 28.94 5.75 38.56
CA THR A 6 27.69 5.98 37.82
C THR A 6 26.53 5.49 38.67
N SER A 7 25.85 6.41 39.36
CA SER A 7 24.50 6.13 39.86
C SER A 7 23.54 6.14 38.68
N LEU A 8 22.57 5.22 38.66
CA LEU A 8 21.49 5.16 37.67
C LEU A 8 20.48 6.32 37.82
N THR A 9 20.76 7.28 38.69
CA THR A 9 19.91 8.41 39.04
C THR A 9 20.34 9.62 38.23
N TYR A 10 19.49 10.04 37.28
CA TYR A 10 19.70 11.27 36.53
C TYR A 10 19.54 12.49 37.46
N GLU A 11 20.57 13.32 37.55
CA GLU A 11 20.55 14.54 38.38
C GLU A 11 19.71 15.68 37.76
N ALA A 12 19.49 15.62 36.44
CA ALA A 12 18.69 16.59 35.70
C ALA A 12 17.99 15.94 34.51
N LEU A 13 16.82 16.48 34.15
CA LEU A 13 16.11 16.09 32.94
C LEU A 13 16.88 16.56 31.69
N PRO A 14 16.83 15.80 30.58
CA PRO A 14 17.42 16.21 29.32
C PRO A 14 16.91 17.59 28.88
N THR A 15 17.81 18.43 28.36
CA THR A 15 17.53 19.80 27.90
C THR A 15 16.49 19.90 26.79
N VAL A 16 16.15 18.78 26.15
CA VAL A 16 15.12 18.68 25.10
C VAL A 16 13.69 18.59 25.65
N TYR A 17 13.49 18.24 26.93
CA TYR A 17 12.16 18.06 27.52
C TYR A 17 11.20 19.25 27.34
N PRO A 18 11.65 20.51 27.55
CA PRO A 18 10.79 21.67 27.33
C PRO A 18 10.29 21.78 25.89
N LEU A 19 11.12 21.44 24.90
CA LEU A 19 10.76 21.44 23.48
C LEU A 19 9.69 20.37 23.19
N LEU A 20 9.89 19.15 23.69
CA LEU A 20 8.94 18.06 23.53
C LEU A 20 7.58 18.40 24.16
N ASN A 21 7.58 19.14 25.27
CA ASN A 21 6.35 19.57 25.95
C ASN A 21 5.66 20.80 25.31
N THR A 22 6.20 21.35 24.22
CA THR A 22 5.53 22.47 23.55
C THR A 22 4.31 21.97 22.74
N PRO A 23 3.16 22.67 22.82
CA PRO A 23 1.98 22.32 22.02
C PRO A 23 2.26 22.29 20.51
N ILE A 24 3.12 23.21 20.03
CA ILE A 24 3.49 23.33 18.62
C ILE A 24 4.23 22.08 18.13
N PHE A 25 5.19 21.58 18.90
CA PHE A 25 5.95 20.39 18.52
C PHE A 25 5.06 19.14 18.47
N MET A 26 4.12 19.00 19.41
CA MET A 26 3.14 17.91 19.40
C MET A 26 2.25 17.94 18.16
N TRP A 27 1.72 19.11 17.79
CA TRP A 27 0.93 19.26 16.56
C TRP A 27 1.73 18.98 15.30
N ALA A 28 3.01 19.38 15.25
CA ALA A 28 3.88 19.06 14.12
C ALA A 28 3.98 17.53 13.92
N ILE A 29 4.22 16.77 14.99
CA ILE A 29 4.28 15.29 14.92
C ILE A 29 2.96 14.72 14.39
N VAL A 30 1.82 15.20 14.88
CA VAL A 30 0.50 14.73 14.42
C VAL A 30 0.32 14.99 12.93
N ILE A 31 0.63 16.20 12.47
CA ILE A 31 0.52 16.57 11.05
C ILE A 31 1.40 15.67 10.18
N PHE A 32 2.67 15.48 10.55
CA PHE A 32 3.59 14.62 9.79
C PHE A 32 3.11 13.16 9.77
N THR A 33 2.56 12.68 10.88
CA THR A 33 2.00 11.33 10.97
C THR A 33 0.80 11.16 10.04
N VAL A 34 -0.12 12.13 10.03
CA VAL A 34 -1.28 12.12 9.13
C VAL A 34 -0.85 12.22 7.67
N LEU A 35 0.12 13.08 7.34
CA LEU A 35 0.65 13.20 5.98
C LEU A 35 1.29 11.90 5.50
N LEU A 36 2.06 11.24 6.37
CA LEU A 36 2.66 9.94 6.07
C LEU A 36 1.57 8.90 5.81
N LEU A 37 0.54 8.85 6.66
CA LEU A 37 -0.58 7.93 6.51
C LEU A 37 -1.33 8.17 5.19
N CYS A 38 -1.66 9.42 4.87
CA CYS A 38 -2.25 9.80 3.59
C CYS A 38 -1.38 9.40 2.40
N TRP A 39 -0.06 9.57 2.51
CA TRP A 39 0.88 9.18 1.48
C TRP A 39 0.91 7.66 1.26
N VAL A 40 0.93 6.87 2.33
CA VAL A 40 0.86 5.40 2.26
C VAL A 40 -0.45 4.95 1.62
N LEU A 41 -1.59 5.51 2.05
CA LEU A 41 -2.90 5.19 1.46
C LEU A 41 -2.95 5.53 -0.04
N LYS A 42 -2.39 6.67 -0.45
CA LYS A 42 -2.28 7.06 -1.86
C LYS A 42 -1.45 6.06 -2.66
N LYS A 43 -0.30 5.62 -2.12
CA LYS A 43 0.56 4.61 -2.78
C LYS A 43 -0.12 3.25 -2.87
N LEU A 44 -0.78 2.82 -1.80
CA LEU A 44 -1.57 1.58 -1.79
C LEU A 44 -2.67 1.64 -2.86
N TRP A 45 -3.42 2.74 -2.93
CA TRP A 45 -4.44 2.95 -3.95
C TRP A 45 -3.87 2.88 -5.37
N TYR A 46 -2.73 3.54 -5.60
CA TYR A 46 -2.05 3.51 -6.89
C TYR A 46 -1.72 2.08 -7.30
N ILE A 47 -1.10 1.28 -6.43
CA ILE A 47 -0.75 -0.12 -6.70
C ILE A 47 -2.01 -0.94 -7.03
N HIS A 48 -3.08 -0.77 -6.26
CA HIS A 48 -4.35 -1.44 -6.51
C HIS A 48 -5.01 -1.02 -7.83
N SER A 49 -4.71 0.17 -8.34
CA SER A 49 -5.26 0.68 -9.60
C SER A 49 -4.44 0.30 -10.84
N ILE A 50 -3.21 -0.21 -10.70
CA ILE A 50 -2.36 -0.65 -11.83
C ILE A 50 -3.09 -1.62 -12.77
N PRO A 51 -3.76 -2.68 -12.26
CA PRO A 51 -4.35 -3.67 -13.15
C PRO A 51 -5.51 -3.07 -13.96
N LYS A 52 -6.30 -2.17 -13.35
CA LYS A 52 -7.33 -1.37 -14.04
C LYS A 52 -6.73 -0.50 -15.15
N MET A 53 -5.62 0.18 -14.89
CA MET A 53 -4.96 1.05 -15.88
C MET A 53 -4.50 0.23 -17.08
N LYS A 54 -3.83 -0.89 -16.82
CA LYS A 54 -3.34 -1.80 -17.87
C LYS A 54 -4.47 -2.41 -18.70
N ALA A 55 -5.57 -2.83 -18.06
CA ALA A 55 -6.72 -3.36 -18.79
C ALA A 55 -7.38 -2.33 -19.72
N LYS A 56 -7.34 -1.05 -19.36
CA LYS A 56 -7.83 0.05 -20.21
C LYS A 56 -6.89 0.30 -21.40
N GLU A 57 -5.58 0.27 -21.17
CA GLU A 57 -4.56 0.46 -22.22
C GLU A 57 -4.55 -0.67 -23.26
N GLU A 58 -4.72 -1.91 -22.81
CA GLU A 58 -4.73 -3.10 -23.69
C GLU A 58 -6.09 -3.31 -24.40
N GLY A 59 -7.08 -2.44 -24.18
CA GLY A 59 -8.39 -2.54 -24.86
C GLY A 59 -9.18 -3.80 -24.51
N LEU A 60 -8.87 -4.46 -23.38
CA LEU A 60 -9.52 -5.69 -22.95
C LEU A 60 -11.02 -5.46 -22.72
N ALA A 61 -11.88 -6.24 -23.39
CA ALA A 61 -13.34 -6.21 -23.17
C ALA A 61 -13.73 -6.51 -21.70
N GLN A 62 -12.84 -7.19 -20.96
CA GLN A 62 -13.00 -7.50 -19.54
C GLN A 62 -12.53 -6.41 -18.58
N ALA A 63 -12.12 -5.22 -19.06
CA ALA A 63 -11.61 -4.14 -18.20
C ALA A 63 -12.55 -3.77 -17.04
N LYS A 64 -13.87 -3.86 -17.26
CA LYS A 64 -14.88 -3.63 -16.21
C LYS A 64 -14.86 -4.71 -15.12
N LEU A 65 -14.66 -5.98 -15.48
CA LEU A 65 -14.59 -7.10 -14.54
C LEU A 65 -13.29 -7.06 -13.71
N VAL A 66 -12.17 -6.80 -14.38
CA VAL A 66 -10.86 -6.61 -13.74
C VAL A 66 -10.89 -5.43 -12.75
N PHE A 67 -11.59 -4.35 -13.09
CA PHE A 67 -11.80 -3.22 -12.18
C PHE A 67 -12.52 -3.62 -10.89
N TRP A 68 -13.64 -4.34 -10.99
CA TRP A 68 -14.38 -4.81 -9.81
C TRP A 68 -13.58 -5.81 -8.97
N LEU A 69 -12.81 -6.70 -9.61
CA LEU A 69 -11.90 -7.62 -8.91
C LEU A 69 -10.80 -6.88 -8.14
N CYS A 70 -10.27 -5.77 -8.67
CA CYS A 70 -9.29 -4.95 -7.95
C CYS A 70 -9.90 -4.24 -6.73
N ILE A 71 -11.13 -3.72 -6.85
CA ILE A 71 -11.84 -3.08 -5.73
C ILE A 71 -12.20 -4.11 -4.65
N MET A 72 -12.80 -5.24 -5.02
CA MET A 72 -13.10 -6.30 -4.06
C MET A 72 -11.82 -6.94 -3.49
N GLY A 73 -10.72 -6.88 -4.25
CA GLY A 73 -9.38 -7.28 -3.83
C GLY A 73 -8.79 -6.48 -2.66
N LEU A 74 -9.28 -5.26 -2.41
CA LEU A 74 -8.94 -4.49 -1.20
C LEU A 74 -9.53 -5.14 0.06
N VAL A 75 -10.68 -5.82 -0.06
CA VAL A 75 -11.37 -6.50 1.04
C VAL A 75 -10.93 -7.96 1.14
N TRP A 76 -10.77 -8.64 0.00
CA TRP A 76 -10.36 -10.04 -0.06
C TRP A 76 -9.20 -10.23 -1.04
N LYS A 77 -7.99 -10.31 -0.48
CA LYS A 77 -6.71 -10.40 -1.21
C LYS A 77 -6.70 -11.37 -2.42
N PRO A 78 -7.32 -12.56 -2.39
CA PRO A 78 -7.35 -13.47 -3.54
C PRO A 78 -8.00 -12.87 -4.79
N LEU A 79 -8.99 -11.98 -4.66
CA LEU A 79 -9.65 -11.36 -5.82
C LEU A 79 -8.73 -10.39 -6.56
N TRP A 80 -7.80 -9.75 -5.84
CA TRP A 80 -6.77 -8.94 -6.49
C TRP A 80 -5.83 -9.81 -7.33
N ILE A 81 -5.44 -10.99 -6.81
CA ILE A 81 -4.61 -11.95 -7.55
C ILE A 81 -5.35 -12.43 -8.81
N ALA A 82 -6.65 -12.73 -8.70
CA ALA A 82 -7.48 -13.10 -9.85
C ALA A 82 -7.53 -11.99 -10.92
N ALA A 83 -7.60 -10.70 -10.51
CA ALA A 83 -7.52 -9.58 -11.45
C ALA A 83 -6.18 -9.55 -12.19
N VAL A 84 -5.07 -9.77 -11.48
CA VAL A 84 -3.72 -9.80 -12.08
C VAL A 84 -3.63 -10.94 -13.09
N ILE A 85 -4.06 -12.15 -12.73
CA ILE A 85 -4.10 -13.32 -13.63
C ILE A 85 -4.94 -13.02 -14.86
N ALA A 86 -6.12 -12.42 -14.69
CA ALA A 86 -7.01 -12.10 -15.80
C ALA A 86 -6.40 -11.10 -16.79
N ILE A 87 -5.51 -10.19 -16.37
CA ILE A 87 -4.82 -9.28 -17.29
C ILE A 87 -3.66 -9.95 -18.01
N VAL A 88 -2.84 -10.74 -17.29
CA VAL A 88 -1.64 -11.34 -17.90
C VAL A 88 -1.96 -12.51 -18.82
N THR A 89 -3.18 -13.04 -18.75
CA THR A 89 -3.62 -14.17 -19.56
C THR A 89 -4.00 -13.71 -20.97
N ASP A 90 -3.41 -14.32 -21.99
CA ASP A 90 -3.79 -14.12 -23.39
C ASP A 90 -5.10 -14.85 -23.70
N TRP A 91 -6.21 -14.11 -23.58
CA TRP A 91 -7.55 -14.65 -23.80
C TRP A 91 -7.80 -15.13 -25.23
N SER A 92 -7.08 -14.59 -26.23
CA SER A 92 -7.22 -15.03 -27.63
C SER A 92 -6.73 -16.46 -27.79
N LYS A 93 -5.58 -16.79 -27.19
CA LYS A 93 -5.04 -18.16 -27.17
C LYS A 93 -5.91 -19.12 -26.38
N VAL A 94 -6.41 -18.70 -25.22
CA VAL A 94 -7.32 -19.51 -24.40
C VAL A 94 -8.61 -19.83 -25.17
N GLN A 95 -9.20 -18.83 -25.83
CA GLN A 95 -10.39 -19.01 -26.65
C GLN A 95 -10.14 -19.91 -27.86
N HIS A 96 -8.98 -19.78 -28.53
CA HIS A 96 -8.62 -20.63 -29.65
C HIS A 96 -8.42 -22.09 -29.21
N TRP A 97 -7.71 -22.31 -28.09
CA TRP A 97 -7.53 -23.65 -27.51
C TRP A 97 -8.87 -24.28 -27.11
N LEU A 98 -9.76 -23.54 -26.45
CA LEU A 98 -11.10 -24.03 -26.08
C LEU A 98 -11.96 -24.40 -27.30
N LYS A 99 -11.84 -23.65 -28.39
CA LYS A 99 -12.54 -23.95 -29.64
C LYS A 99 -11.94 -25.17 -30.35
N GLY A 100 -10.61 -25.30 -30.37
CA GLY A 100 -9.91 -26.45 -30.95
C GLY A 100 -10.09 -27.74 -30.15
N ALA A 101 -10.24 -27.66 -28.83
CA ALA A 101 -10.53 -28.81 -27.96
C ALA A 101 -12.00 -29.28 -28.04
N ARG A 102 -12.87 -28.51 -28.71
CA ARG A 102 -14.29 -28.86 -28.96
C ARG A 102 -14.51 -29.50 -30.35
N ALA A 103 -13.49 -29.56 -31.19
CA ALA A 103 -13.47 -30.29 -32.46
C ALA A 103 -12.93 -31.70 -32.23
#